data_AF-A0A1I3AQR3-F1
#
_entry.id   AF-A0A1I3AQR3-F1
#
_cell.length_a   1.000
_cell.length_b   1.000
_cell.length_c   1.000
_cell.angle_alpha   90.00
_cell.angle_beta   90.00
_cell.angle_gamma   90.00
#
_symmetry.space_group_name_H-M   'P 1'
#
loop_
_entity.id
_entity.type
_entity.pdbx_description
1 polymer ?
#
loop_
_entity_poly.entity_id
_entity_poly.type
_entity_poly.pdbx_seq_one_letter_code
_entity_poly.pdbx_strand_id
1 'polypeptide(L)'
;MSKRHKKRMQRRISIVLIAVALVLVAGCGVYFLVNRSGADTTVDEESTYNTKDVGDTTDTNKAENDTTETTKANDSTLTFEDLAKYSYSFSIGAGGWEDDFNINKDGSFHGGYHDSDMGDIGDEYPNGTFYYCEYEGHFENIQKVDEYTYKMHLKDIKVINNMGEYIEDGVKYIPTNPNALSNADEIDIYMPGKPVSEIDEEVQHWIFIDAQDQQDTLENLALVNVNENQGITSYERMAPKEDAESNYKTYKESYDYYADQLSEAATIADMVEATSNQIRVSDECLNYIWRIIKYNTDEATFNKALEEQRQWLKDRDASAEKATAEHDGGSMATVDYNDTYATMTMDRCKELLNYLK
;
A
#
# COMPACT_ATOMS: atom_id res chain seq x y z
N MET A 1 22.56 3.42 -34.78
CA MET A 1 21.92 4.42 -33.88
C MET A 1 22.93 5.46 -33.41
N SER A 2 22.54 6.75 -33.39
CA SER A 2 23.38 7.87 -32.94
C SER A 2 23.60 7.85 -31.42
N LYS A 3 24.80 8.22 -30.95
CA LYS A 3 25.17 8.34 -29.52
C LYS A 3 24.17 9.19 -28.70
N ARG A 4 23.50 10.15 -29.36
CA ARG A 4 22.47 11.00 -28.76
C ARG A 4 21.18 10.23 -28.43
N HIS A 5 20.87 9.18 -29.19
CA HIS A 5 19.72 8.31 -28.96
C HIS A 5 19.96 7.36 -27.79
N LYS A 6 21.17 6.79 -27.66
CA LYS A 6 21.57 5.95 -26.51
C LYS A 6 21.51 6.72 -25.19
N LYS A 7 21.99 7.96 -25.15
CA LYS A 7 21.97 8.79 -23.92
C LYS A 7 20.55 9.22 -23.50
N ARG A 8 19.65 9.38 -24.48
CA ARG A 8 18.23 9.71 -24.22
C ARG A 8 17.43 8.49 -23.76
N MET A 9 17.79 7.31 -24.26
CA MET A 9 17.24 6.02 -23.83
C MET A 9 17.73 5.65 -22.42
N GLN A 10 19.03 5.78 -22.12
CA GLN A 10 19.57 5.58 -20.76
C GLN A 10 18.95 6.49 -19.70
N ARG A 11 18.68 7.75 -20.01
CA ARG A 11 17.97 8.66 -19.09
C ARG A 11 16.51 8.29 -18.86
N ARG A 12 15.84 7.68 -19.85
CA ARG A 12 14.47 7.15 -19.69
C ARG A 12 14.49 5.86 -18.86
N ILE A 13 15.47 4.98 -19.09
CA ILE A 13 15.69 3.74 -18.32
C ILE A 13 15.90 4.05 -16.83
N SER A 14 16.74 5.03 -16.47
CA SER A 14 16.95 5.40 -15.06
C SER A 14 15.70 5.97 -14.37
N ILE A 15 14.85 6.69 -15.10
CA ILE A 15 13.59 7.24 -14.53
C ILE A 15 12.54 6.13 -14.38
N VAL A 16 12.46 5.21 -15.34
CA VAL A 16 11.55 4.05 -15.29
C VAL A 16 11.95 3.08 -14.18
N LEU A 17 13.24 2.79 -13.98
CA LEU A 17 13.69 1.92 -12.89
C LEU A 17 13.41 2.50 -11.50
N ILE A 18 13.49 3.83 -11.34
CA ILE A 18 13.12 4.51 -10.09
C ILE A 18 11.60 4.47 -9.88
N ALA A 19 10.81 4.67 -10.93
CA ALA A 19 9.35 4.55 -10.84
C ALA A 19 8.89 3.11 -10.57
N VAL A 20 9.56 2.10 -11.15
CA VAL A 20 9.30 0.68 -10.89
C VAL A 20 9.67 0.30 -9.46
N ALA A 21 10.79 0.79 -8.92
CA ALA A 21 11.13 0.60 -7.51
C ALA A 21 10.08 1.22 -6.57
N LEU A 22 9.57 2.41 -6.88
CA LEU A 22 8.51 3.07 -6.09
C LEU A 22 7.17 2.33 -6.18
N VAL A 23 6.79 1.81 -7.35
CA VAL A 23 5.54 1.04 -7.52
C VAL A 23 5.63 -0.36 -6.90
N LEU A 24 6.79 -1.01 -6.95
CA LEU A 24 7.01 -2.32 -6.32
C LEU A 24 6.92 -2.23 -4.79
N VAL A 25 7.37 -1.11 -4.23
CA VAL A 25 7.34 -0.88 -2.79
C VAL A 25 5.92 -0.57 -2.29
N ALA A 26 5.13 0.23 -3.01
CA ALA A 26 3.71 0.44 -2.71
C ALA A 26 2.83 -0.80 -2.98
N GLY A 27 3.20 -1.64 -3.96
CA GLY A 27 2.47 -2.85 -4.34
C GLY A 27 2.67 -4.05 -3.39
N CYS A 28 3.83 -4.14 -2.72
CA CYS A 28 4.11 -5.22 -1.78
C CYS A 28 3.31 -5.11 -0.48
N GLY A 29 3.06 -3.90 0.05
CA GLY A 29 2.28 -3.72 1.29
C GLY A 29 0.83 -4.19 1.19
N VAL A 30 0.26 -4.26 -0.01
CA VAL A 30 -1.10 -4.79 -0.21
C VAL A 30 -1.08 -6.30 -0.51
N TYR A 31 0.07 -6.89 -0.90
CA TYR A 31 0.19 -8.30 -1.31
C TYR A 31 -0.09 -9.27 -0.15
N PHE A 32 0.29 -8.94 1.09
CA PHE A 32 0.14 -9.85 2.23
C PHE A 32 -1.25 -9.85 2.88
N LEU A 33 -2.02 -8.77 2.74
CA LEU A 33 -3.33 -8.63 3.40
C LEU A 33 -4.44 -9.59 2.95
N VAL A 34 -4.45 -10.02 1.68
CA VAL A 34 -5.67 -10.61 1.09
C VAL A 34 -5.70 -12.14 1.18
N ASN A 35 -4.59 -12.80 1.49
CA ASN A 35 -4.48 -14.27 1.42
C ASN A 35 -5.08 -15.05 2.60
N ARG A 36 -5.74 -14.40 3.58
CA ARG A 36 -6.21 -15.09 4.81
C ARG A 36 -7.72 -15.23 5.00
N SER A 37 -8.57 -14.74 4.10
CA SER A 37 -10.04 -14.89 4.27
C SER A 37 -10.65 -16.13 3.61
N GLY A 38 -9.85 -17.17 3.32
CA GLY A 38 -10.33 -18.39 2.67
C GLY A 38 -9.68 -19.68 3.17
N ALA A 39 -9.95 -20.09 4.41
CA ALA A 39 -9.82 -21.49 4.81
C ALA A 39 -10.81 -21.81 5.94
N ASP A 40 -11.69 -22.78 5.66
CA ASP A 40 -12.74 -23.27 6.53
C ASP A 40 -12.19 -24.14 7.68
N THR A 41 -12.96 -24.12 8.75
CA THR A 41 -12.89 -24.77 10.05
C THR A 41 -12.40 -26.22 10.05
N THR A 42 -11.38 -26.52 10.88
CA THR A 42 -11.34 -27.78 11.66
C THR A 42 -10.73 -27.50 13.05
N VAL A 43 -11.43 -28.00 14.06
CA VAL A 43 -11.07 -27.97 15.49
C VAL A 43 -10.04 -29.07 15.75
N ASP A 44 -8.98 -28.79 16.52
CA ASP A 44 -8.60 -29.57 17.71
C ASP A 44 -7.34 -29.02 18.42
N GLU A 45 -7.56 -28.79 19.72
CA GLU A 45 -6.72 -28.91 20.93
C GLU A 45 -5.29 -28.35 21.07
N GLU A 46 -5.19 -27.52 22.13
CA GLU A 46 -4.16 -27.40 23.18
C GLU A 46 -2.68 -27.26 22.81
N SER A 47 -2.09 -26.13 23.23
CA SER A 47 -1.16 -26.19 24.37
C SER A 47 -1.03 -24.85 25.09
N THR A 48 -1.21 -24.94 26.40
CA THR A 48 -1.09 -23.91 27.42
C THR A 48 0.35 -23.47 27.65
N TYR A 49 0.57 -22.16 27.85
CA TYR A 49 1.48 -21.70 28.92
C TYR A 49 0.88 -20.47 29.62
N ASN A 50 0.42 -20.72 30.85
CA ASN A 50 0.11 -19.72 31.85
C ASN A 50 1.39 -19.00 32.30
N THR A 51 1.29 -17.70 32.57
CA THR A 51 1.68 -17.13 33.88
C THR A 51 0.86 -15.86 34.12
N LYS A 52 -0.20 -16.02 34.93
CA LYS A 52 -0.68 -14.99 35.86
C LYS A 52 0.26 -15.03 37.08
N ASP A 53 0.60 -13.90 37.69
CA ASP A 53 -0.29 -13.39 38.74
C ASP A 53 0.10 -12.00 39.24
N VAL A 54 -0.95 -11.26 39.55
CA VAL A 54 -1.00 -9.99 40.24
C VAL A 54 -1.16 -10.29 41.73
N GLY A 55 -0.45 -9.58 42.59
CA GLY A 55 -0.71 -9.59 44.03
C GLY A 55 -1.89 -8.68 44.36
N ASP A 56 -3.00 -9.28 44.79
CA ASP A 56 -4.19 -8.65 45.38
C ASP A 56 -3.90 -8.10 46.79
N THR A 57 -4.46 -6.94 47.12
CA THR A 57 -4.89 -6.66 48.49
C THR A 57 -6.13 -5.78 48.44
N THR A 58 -7.20 -6.34 48.97
CA THR A 58 -8.51 -5.73 49.17
C THR A 58 -8.47 -4.73 50.33
N ASP A 59 -9.13 -3.58 50.16
CA ASP A 59 -9.82 -2.93 51.28
C ASP A 59 -11.01 -2.09 50.79
N THR A 60 -12.09 -2.21 51.54
CA THR A 60 -13.42 -1.65 51.23
C THR A 60 -13.60 -0.32 51.94
N ASN A 61 -14.08 0.75 51.27
CA ASN A 61 -15.02 1.72 51.86
C ASN A 61 -15.55 2.77 50.86
N LYS A 62 -16.87 2.68 50.65
CA LYS A 62 -17.91 3.68 50.32
C LYS A 62 -17.55 5.18 50.37
N ALA A 63 -17.84 5.91 49.29
CA ALA A 63 -18.57 7.19 49.30
C ALA A 63 -19.03 7.59 47.88
N GLU A 64 -20.29 7.97 47.76
CA GLU A 64 -20.89 8.64 46.60
C GLU A 64 -20.15 9.94 46.28
N ASN A 65 -19.91 10.19 45.00
CA ASN A 65 -20.08 11.53 44.46
C ASN A 65 -20.50 11.45 42.99
N ASP A 66 -21.79 11.71 42.82
CA ASP A 66 -22.46 12.11 41.60
C ASP A 66 -21.65 13.22 40.91
N THR A 67 -21.05 12.90 39.77
CA THR A 67 -20.66 13.91 38.80
C THR A 67 -21.19 13.46 37.46
N THR A 68 -22.23 14.15 37.04
CA THR A 68 -22.96 13.97 35.80
C THR A 68 -21.99 14.24 34.65
N GLU A 69 -21.46 13.18 34.04
CA GLU A 69 -20.83 13.26 32.72
C GLU A 69 -21.91 13.69 31.73
N THR A 70 -21.94 14.98 31.48
CA THR A 70 -22.74 15.56 30.42
C THR A 70 -22.05 15.15 29.12
N THR A 71 -22.54 14.09 28.48
CA THR A 71 -22.25 13.78 27.08
C THR A 71 -22.52 15.03 26.26
N LYS A 72 -21.47 15.80 25.95
CA LYS A 72 -21.54 16.86 24.94
C LYS A 72 -21.91 16.17 23.64
N ALA A 73 -23.04 16.57 23.07
CA ALA A 73 -23.40 16.20 21.71
C ALA A 73 -22.24 16.54 20.79
N ASN A 74 -21.76 15.56 20.04
CA ASN A 74 -20.65 15.71 19.11
C ASN A 74 -21.13 16.59 17.95
N ASP A 75 -20.84 17.89 18.01
CA ASP A 75 -21.09 18.87 16.93
C ASP A 75 -19.97 18.84 15.87
N SER A 76 -19.25 17.71 15.77
CA SER A 76 -18.26 17.51 14.72
C SER A 76 -18.97 17.35 13.38
N THR A 77 -18.75 18.30 12.48
CA THR A 77 -19.15 18.18 11.07
C THR A 77 -18.23 17.24 10.29
N LEU A 78 -17.03 16.96 10.80
CA LEU A 78 -16.07 16.06 10.18
C LEU A 78 -16.37 14.60 10.57
N THR A 79 -16.34 13.71 9.58
CA THR A 79 -16.58 12.27 9.76
C THR A 79 -15.42 11.44 9.19
N PHE A 80 -15.36 10.16 9.54
CA PHE A 80 -14.42 9.22 8.91
C PHE A 80 -14.69 9.03 7.41
N GLU A 81 -15.93 9.27 6.93
CA GLU A 81 -16.21 9.28 5.50
C GLU A 81 -15.54 10.45 4.77
N ASP A 82 -15.32 11.58 5.46
CA ASP A 82 -14.54 12.69 4.91
C ASP A 82 -13.04 12.38 4.90
N LEU A 83 -12.52 11.78 5.98
CA LEU A 83 -11.13 11.34 6.06
C LEU A 83 -10.81 10.23 5.04
N ALA A 84 -11.77 9.35 4.74
CA ALA A 84 -11.59 8.25 3.78
C ALA A 84 -11.39 8.71 2.32
N LYS A 85 -11.60 9.99 2.03
CA LYS A 85 -11.30 10.61 0.74
C LYS A 85 -9.81 10.86 0.55
N TYR A 86 -9.01 10.74 1.60
CA TYR A 86 -7.58 11.01 1.59
C TYR A 86 -6.76 9.73 1.82
N SER A 87 -5.54 9.76 1.31
CA SER A 87 -4.46 8.87 1.71
C SER A 87 -3.45 9.68 2.50
N TYR A 88 -2.74 9.03 3.41
CA TYR A 88 -1.85 9.67 4.38
C TYR A 88 -0.45 9.12 4.22
N SER A 89 0.54 10.01 4.13
CA SER A 89 1.95 9.66 3.98
C SER A 89 2.80 10.41 5.00
N PHE A 90 3.66 9.65 5.66
CA PHE A 90 4.75 10.14 6.50
C PHE A 90 6.07 9.70 5.88
N SER A 91 6.88 10.66 5.44
CA SER A 91 8.19 10.39 4.84
C SER A 91 9.13 11.57 5.05
N ILE A 92 10.43 11.34 4.87
CA ILE A 92 11.38 12.42 4.56
C ILE A 92 11.63 12.37 3.06
N GLY A 93 11.44 13.50 2.35
CA GLY A 93 11.54 13.58 0.89
C GLY A 93 12.90 13.21 0.25
N ALA A 94 13.88 12.75 1.03
CA ALA A 94 15.18 12.26 0.56
C ALA A 94 15.55 10.85 1.06
N GLY A 95 14.73 10.23 1.93
CA GLY A 95 14.97 8.89 2.47
C GLY A 95 14.31 7.82 1.61
N GLY A 96 14.88 6.62 1.56
CA GLY A 96 14.26 5.46 0.90
C GLY A 96 13.10 4.85 1.69
N TRP A 97 12.48 5.65 2.58
CA TRP A 97 11.47 5.21 3.52
C TRP A 97 10.21 6.05 3.45
N GLU A 98 9.09 5.39 3.69
CA GLU A 98 7.76 6.00 3.74
C GLU A 98 6.86 5.13 4.63
N ASP A 99 5.89 5.77 5.26
CA ASP A 99 4.78 5.12 5.96
C ASP A 99 3.47 5.66 5.39
N ASP A 100 2.72 4.79 4.70
CA ASP A 100 1.47 5.12 4.05
C ASP A 100 0.31 4.39 4.72
N PHE A 101 -0.81 5.09 4.91
CA PHE A 101 -2.04 4.44 5.36
C PHE A 101 -3.30 5.10 4.81
N ASN A 102 -4.38 4.33 4.84
CA ASN A 102 -5.70 4.76 4.42
C ASN A 102 -6.72 4.53 5.54
N ILE A 103 -7.55 5.55 5.79
CA ILE A 103 -8.66 5.46 6.73
C ILE A 103 -9.93 5.05 5.95
N ASN A 104 -10.69 4.09 6.47
CA ASN A 104 -11.97 3.68 5.95
C ASN A 104 -13.11 4.51 6.58
N LYS A 105 -14.30 4.45 5.96
CA LYS A 105 -15.47 5.24 6.39
C LYS A 105 -15.93 4.98 7.82
N ASP A 106 -15.53 3.86 8.41
CA ASP A 106 -15.87 3.47 9.78
C ASP A 106 -14.78 3.81 10.80
N GLY A 107 -13.66 4.40 10.37
CA GLY A 107 -12.49 4.70 11.22
C GLY A 107 -11.45 3.59 11.26
N SER A 108 -11.71 2.41 10.69
CA SER A 108 -10.66 1.39 10.53
C SER A 108 -9.60 1.87 9.54
N PHE A 109 -8.36 1.44 9.72
CA PHE A 109 -7.31 1.77 8.78
C PHE A 109 -6.38 0.59 8.54
N HIS A 110 -5.69 0.66 7.42
CA HIS A 110 -4.56 -0.20 7.11
C HIS A 110 -3.45 0.65 6.53
N GLY A 111 -2.22 0.32 6.90
CA GLY A 111 -1.03 0.97 6.38
C GLY A 111 0.19 0.09 6.43
N GLY A 112 1.29 0.65 5.95
CA GLY A 112 2.58 0.01 6.05
C GLY A 112 3.72 1.00 5.92
N TYR A 113 4.79 0.65 6.63
CA TYR A 113 6.07 1.32 6.56
C TYR A 113 7.05 0.49 5.75
N HIS A 114 7.91 1.15 5.00
CA HIS A 114 9.09 0.53 4.42
C HIS A 114 10.31 1.44 4.51
N ASP A 115 11.51 0.85 4.48
CA ASP A 115 12.78 1.55 4.28
C ASP A 115 13.76 0.68 3.49
N SER A 116 14.39 1.29 2.48
CA SER A 116 15.36 0.63 1.61
C SER A 116 16.78 1.11 1.92
N ASP A 117 17.51 0.36 2.74
CA ASP A 117 18.94 0.55 2.95
C ASP A 117 19.73 -0.34 1.98
N MET A 118 19.83 0.14 0.73
CA MET A 118 20.58 -0.55 -0.32
C MET A 118 22.11 -0.54 -0.09
N GLY A 119 22.59 0.16 0.94
CA GLY A 119 23.99 0.17 1.35
C GLY A 119 24.34 -0.89 2.39
N ASP A 120 23.36 -1.34 3.18
CA ASP A 120 23.50 -2.43 4.13
C ASP A 120 23.44 -3.79 3.41
N ILE A 121 24.63 -4.31 3.06
CA ILE A 121 24.80 -5.53 2.27
C ILE A 121 25.57 -6.60 3.04
N GLY A 122 25.30 -7.86 2.71
CA GLY A 122 26.05 -9.02 3.18
C GLY A 122 26.29 -10.03 2.06
N ASP A 123 27.12 -11.04 2.33
CA ASP A 123 27.47 -12.06 1.32
C ASP A 123 26.23 -12.78 0.76
N GLU A 124 25.21 -13.01 1.59
CA GLU A 124 23.94 -13.66 1.22
C GLU A 124 22.88 -12.67 0.70
N TYR A 125 23.04 -11.37 0.98
CA TYR A 125 22.13 -10.31 0.57
C TYR A 125 22.90 -9.14 -0.07
N PRO A 126 23.53 -9.35 -1.24
CA PRO A 126 24.38 -8.34 -1.88
C PRO A 126 23.60 -7.14 -2.43
N ASN A 127 22.27 -7.22 -2.47
CA ASN A 127 21.38 -6.21 -3.04
C ASN A 127 20.75 -5.29 -1.99
N GLY A 128 21.11 -5.42 -0.71
CA GLY A 128 20.71 -4.48 0.35
C GLY A 128 19.79 -5.08 1.42
N THR A 129 19.36 -4.22 2.33
CA THR A 129 18.37 -4.51 3.37
C THR A 129 17.10 -3.71 3.14
N PHE A 130 15.96 -4.36 3.32
CA PHE A 130 14.62 -3.78 3.21
C PHE A 130 13.88 -3.97 4.54
N TYR A 131 13.53 -2.87 5.20
CA TYR A 131 12.71 -2.87 6.40
C TYR A 131 11.24 -2.76 6.01
N TYR A 132 10.36 -3.49 6.68
CA TYR A 132 8.94 -3.45 6.36
C TYR A 132 8.04 -3.64 7.59
N CYS A 133 6.90 -2.96 7.59
CA CYS A 133 5.83 -3.17 8.54
C CYS A 133 4.50 -3.05 7.80
N GLU A 134 3.57 -3.95 8.10
CA GLU A 134 2.17 -3.85 7.74
C GLU A 134 1.36 -3.81 9.03
N TYR A 135 0.35 -2.96 9.07
CA TYR A 135 -0.46 -2.81 10.27
C TYR A 135 -1.92 -2.50 9.94
N GLU A 136 -2.79 -2.85 10.88
CA GLU A 136 -4.22 -2.52 10.86
C GLU A 136 -4.59 -1.90 12.21
N GLY A 137 -5.64 -1.09 12.23
CA GLY A 137 -6.11 -0.47 13.47
C GLY A 137 -7.42 0.28 13.30
N HIS A 138 -7.77 1.05 14.32
CA HIS A 138 -9.00 1.82 14.34
C HIS A 138 -8.81 3.17 15.04
N PHE A 139 -9.27 4.24 14.39
CA PHE A 139 -9.46 5.53 15.02
C PHE A 139 -10.90 5.66 15.51
N GLU A 140 -11.11 6.41 16.59
CA GLU A 140 -12.45 6.72 17.08
C GLU A 140 -12.54 8.16 17.63
N ASN A 141 -13.76 8.59 17.94
CA ASN A 141 -14.03 9.81 18.69
C ASN A 141 -13.49 11.11 18.05
N ILE A 142 -13.82 11.37 16.77
CA ILE A 142 -13.55 12.69 16.16
C ILE A 142 -14.30 13.77 16.94
N GLN A 143 -13.59 14.78 17.44
CA GLN A 143 -14.11 15.91 18.20
C GLN A 143 -13.55 17.21 17.65
N LYS A 144 -14.42 18.21 17.48
CA LYS A 144 -13.99 19.56 17.10
C LYS A 144 -13.31 20.27 18.28
N VAL A 145 -12.10 20.80 18.05
CA VAL A 145 -11.35 21.60 19.02
C VAL A 145 -11.59 23.08 18.76
N ASP A 146 -11.38 23.53 17.52
CA ASP A 146 -11.59 24.89 17.07
C ASP A 146 -12.06 24.94 15.59
N GLU A 147 -11.94 26.08 14.92
CA GLU A 147 -12.35 26.25 13.51
C GLU A 147 -11.57 25.34 12.54
N TYR A 148 -10.28 25.13 12.78
CA TYR A 148 -9.35 24.44 11.88
C TYR A 148 -8.73 23.18 12.49
N THR A 149 -9.07 22.84 13.73
CA THR A 149 -8.51 21.68 14.45
C THR A 149 -9.63 20.77 14.93
N TYR A 150 -9.50 19.49 14.57
CA TYR A 150 -10.22 18.38 15.20
C TYR A 150 -9.19 17.47 15.86
N LYS A 151 -9.67 16.57 16.71
CA LYS A 151 -8.86 15.49 17.27
C LYS A 151 -9.60 14.18 17.21
N MET A 152 -8.85 13.09 17.12
CA MET A 152 -9.36 11.71 17.21
C MET A 152 -8.40 10.88 18.05
N HIS A 153 -8.85 9.70 18.48
CA HIS A 153 -8.05 8.78 19.28
C HIS A 153 -7.73 7.50 18.52
N LEU A 154 -6.49 7.04 18.63
CA LEU A 154 -6.09 5.71 18.21
C LEU A 154 -6.63 4.70 19.23
N LYS A 155 -7.65 3.93 18.84
CA LYS A 155 -8.24 2.89 19.69
C LYS A 155 -7.32 1.69 19.83
N ASP A 156 -6.84 1.20 18.70
CA ASP A 156 -5.98 0.04 18.59
C ASP A 156 -5.18 0.08 17.30
N ILE A 157 -4.00 -0.53 17.36
CA ILE A 157 -3.12 -0.78 16.22
C ILE A 157 -2.44 -2.13 16.43
N LYS A 158 -2.30 -2.88 15.34
CA LYS A 158 -1.72 -4.22 15.34
C LYS A 158 -0.84 -4.39 14.12
N VAL A 159 0.41 -4.79 14.34
CA VAL A 159 1.31 -5.26 13.29
C VAL A 159 0.84 -6.62 12.81
N ILE A 160 0.75 -6.78 11.49
CA ILE A 160 0.21 -7.97 10.82
C ILE A 160 1.23 -8.67 9.91
N ASN A 161 2.50 -8.28 10.00
CA ASN A 161 3.61 -8.98 9.34
C ASN A 161 3.47 -10.50 9.53
N ASN A 162 3.53 -11.23 8.43
CA ASN A 162 3.34 -12.68 8.43
C ASN A 162 4.67 -13.45 8.35
N MET A 163 5.78 -12.76 8.06
CA MET A 163 7.11 -13.32 7.97
C MET A 163 8.04 -12.67 9.00
N GLY A 164 9.01 -13.46 9.45
CA GLY A 164 10.14 -12.96 10.21
C GLY A 164 11.17 -12.30 9.30
N GLU A 165 12.43 -12.27 9.73
CA GLU A 165 13.53 -11.94 8.82
C GLU A 165 13.71 -13.04 7.76
N TYR A 166 13.92 -12.64 6.51
CA TYR A 166 14.21 -13.56 5.41
C TYR A 166 15.11 -12.92 4.35
N ILE A 167 15.68 -13.72 3.46
CA ILE A 167 16.45 -13.27 2.30
C ILE A 167 15.78 -13.81 1.04
N GLU A 168 15.50 -12.92 0.10
CA GLU A 168 14.93 -13.26 -1.21
C GLU A 168 15.60 -12.41 -2.28
N ASP A 169 15.98 -13.02 -3.41
CA ASP A 169 16.66 -12.37 -4.53
C ASP A 169 17.85 -11.48 -4.12
N GLY A 170 18.59 -11.90 -3.10
CA GLY A 170 19.76 -11.20 -2.59
C GLY A 170 19.44 -9.93 -1.79
N VAL A 171 18.21 -9.73 -1.36
CA VAL A 171 17.78 -8.65 -0.45
C VAL A 171 17.41 -9.26 0.90
N LYS A 172 17.86 -8.64 2.00
CA LYS A 172 17.46 -9.02 3.37
C LYS A 172 16.23 -8.23 3.78
N TYR A 173 15.15 -8.92 4.12
CA TYR A 173 13.91 -8.33 4.60
C TYR A 173 13.83 -8.40 6.12
N ILE A 174 13.56 -7.27 6.78
CA ILE A 174 13.50 -7.15 8.24
C ILE A 174 12.15 -6.56 8.67
N PRO A 175 11.33 -7.30 9.43
CA PRO A 175 10.08 -6.76 9.97
C PRO A 175 10.38 -5.70 11.04
N THR A 176 9.62 -4.61 11.04
CA THR A 176 9.71 -3.50 12.01
C THR A 176 8.33 -3.10 12.53
N ASN A 177 8.22 -1.92 13.17
CA ASN A 177 6.99 -1.32 13.69
C ASN A 177 6.53 -0.15 12.81
N PRO A 178 5.27 0.30 12.95
CA PRO A 178 4.78 1.52 12.30
C PRO A 178 5.63 2.72 12.72
N ASN A 179 5.87 3.64 11.79
CA ASN A 179 6.62 4.86 12.06
C ASN A 179 5.66 6.04 12.33
N ALA A 180 4.74 6.32 11.42
CA ALA A 180 3.80 7.45 11.49
C ALA A 180 2.92 7.42 12.74
N LEU A 181 2.52 6.22 13.16
CA LEU A 181 1.61 5.98 14.30
C LEU A 181 2.33 5.34 15.49
N SER A 182 3.66 5.42 15.54
CA SER A 182 4.44 4.98 16.71
C SER A 182 4.00 5.75 17.96
N ASN A 183 3.76 5.04 19.06
CA ASN A 183 3.31 5.59 20.34
C ASN A 183 2.09 6.53 20.26
N ALA A 184 1.31 6.47 19.17
CA ALA A 184 0.16 7.35 18.99
C ALA A 184 -0.96 7.04 20.00
N ASP A 185 -1.64 8.09 20.45
CA ASP A 185 -2.89 8.00 21.23
C ASP A 185 -3.85 9.08 20.71
N GLU A 186 -3.52 10.36 20.89
CA GLU A 186 -4.25 11.47 20.29
C GLU A 186 -3.65 11.84 18.93
N ILE A 187 -4.52 11.97 17.92
CA ILE A 187 -4.18 12.49 16.60
C ILE A 187 -4.94 13.79 16.40
N ASP A 188 -4.20 14.88 16.19
CA ASP A 188 -4.76 16.13 15.73
C ASP A 188 -5.00 16.07 14.22
N ILE A 189 -6.12 16.64 13.77
CA ILE A 189 -6.49 16.78 12.37
C ILE A 189 -6.51 18.28 12.07
N TYR A 190 -5.54 18.75 11.28
CA TYR A 190 -5.48 20.13 10.83
C TYR A 190 -6.18 20.26 9.49
N MET A 191 -7.22 21.10 9.47
CA MET A 191 -8.01 21.37 8.27
C MET A 191 -7.34 22.44 7.41
N PRO A 192 -7.57 22.42 6.09
CA PRO A 192 -7.22 23.53 5.21
C PRO A 192 -7.67 24.88 5.77
N GLY A 193 -6.78 25.88 5.69
CA GLY A 193 -6.98 27.22 6.23
C GLY A 193 -6.37 27.47 7.61
N LYS A 194 -5.88 26.43 8.31
CA LYS A 194 -5.18 26.61 9.60
C LYS A 194 -3.99 27.58 9.44
N PRO A 195 -3.87 28.64 10.26
CA PRO A 195 -2.73 29.55 10.17
C PRO A 195 -1.41 28.82 10.45
N VAL A 196 -0.42 28.97 9.58
CA VAL A 196 0.90 28.33 9.74
C VAL A 196 1.57 28.76 11.03
N SER A 197 1.36 30.01 11.47
CA SER A 197 1.87 30.52 12.75
C SER A 197 1.32 29.81 14.00
N GLU A 198 0.26 29.01 13.86
CA GLU A 198 -0.34 28.20 14.93
C GLU A 198 0.06 26.72 14.86
N ILE A 199 0.92 26.35 13.91
CA ILE A 199 1.45 24.98 13.75
C ILE A 199 2.86 24.95 14.35
N ASP A 200 3.18 23.90 15.10
CA ASP A 200 4.53 23.71 15.65
C ASP A 200 5.58 23.64 14.53
N GLU A 201 6.77 24.21 14.75
CA GLU A 201 7.83 24.29 13.72
C GLU A 201 8.28 22.90 13.23
N GLU A 202 8.32 21.89 14.11
CA GLU A 202 8.69 20.53 13.73
C GLU A 202 7.60 19.89 12.86
N VAL A 203 6.33 20.10 13.21
CA VAL A 203 5.20 19.65 12.40
C VAL A 203 5.20 20.33 11.04
N GLN A 204 5.51 21.63 10.97
CA GLN A 204 5.64 22.36 9.70
C GLN A 204 6.70 21.74 8.79
N HIS A 205 7.84 21.31 9.35
CA HIS A 205 8.88 20.62 8.60
C HIS A 205 8.40 19.27 8.07
N TRP A 206 7.74 18.47 8.92
CA TRP A 206 7.23 17.16 8.53
C TRP A 206 6.19 17.21 7.41
N ILE A 207 5.33 18.23 7.40
CA ILE A 207 4.33 18.43 6.35
C ILE A 207 4.81 19.35 5.21
N PHE A 208 6.13 19.57 5.14
CA PHE A 208 6.82 20.28 4.06
C PHE A 208 6.31 21.70 3.80
N ILE A 209 5.86 22.43 4.82
CA ILE A 209 5.50 23.85 4.67
C ILE A 209 6.74 24.69 4.34
N ASP A 210 7.89 24.36 4.93
CA ASP A 210 9.16 25.07 4.72
C ASP A 210 9.75 24.88 3.31
N ALA A 211 9.35 23.81 2.61
CA ALA A 211 9.75 23.50 1.24
C ALA A 211 8.84 24.16 0.18
N GLN A 212 7.72 24.75 0.60
CA GLN A 212 6.75 25.42 -0.28
C GLN A 212 7.04 26.94 -0.38
N ASP A 213 6.44 27.59 -1.39
CA ASP A 213 6.42 29.05 -1.43
C ASP A 213 5.75 29.58 -0.16
N GLN A 214 6.15 30.77 0.30
CA GLN A 214 5.70 31.32 1.58
C GLN A 214 4.16 31.34 1.67
N GLN A 215 3.61 30.42 2.48
CA GLN A 215 2.18 30.24 2.71
C GLN A 215 1.84 30.65 4.15
N ASP A 216 0.77 31.44 4.31
CA ASP A 216 0.31 31.87 5.64
C ASP A 216 -0.65 30.86 6.28
N THR A 217 -1.20 29.93 5.47
CA THR A 217 -2.18 28.93 5.90
C THR A 217 -1.87 27.55 5.31
N LEU A 218 -2.29 26.50 6.01
CA LEU A 218 -2.24 25.12 5.54
C LEU A 218 -3.17 24.91 4.34
N GLU A 219 -2.66 24.33 3.24
CA GLU A 219 -3.45 24.11 2.01
C GLU A 219 -4.24 22.80 2.03
N ASN A 220 -3.61 21.71 2.48
CA ASN A 220 -4.18 20.37 2.51
C ASN A 220 -4.41 19.92 3.94
N LEU A 221 -5.36 19.01 4.15
CA LEU A 221 -5.55 18.38 5.44
C LEU A 221 -4.23 17.70 5.88
N ALA A 222 -3.90 17.76 7.16
CA ALA A 222 -2.77 17.05 7.74
C ALA A 222 -3.18 16.38 9.04
N LEU A 223 -2.52 15.28 9.38
CA LEU A 223 -2.63 14.65 10.69
C LEU A 223 -1.38 14.97 11.50
N VAL A 224 -1.51 14.97 12.83
CA VAL A 224 -0.36 15.11 13.73
C VAL A 224 -0.45 14.02 14.80
N ASN A 225 0.58 13.18 14.86
CA ASN A 225 0.78 12.30 16.00
C ASN A 225 1.30 13.14 17.17
N VAL A 226 0.40 13.48 18.11
CA VAL A 226 0.68 14.44 19.19
C VAL A 226 1.80 13.95 20.11
N ASN A 227 1.88 12.64 20.35
CA ASN A 227 2.88 12.07 21.27
C ASN A 227 4.31 12.15 20.72
N GLU A 228 4.46 12.10 19.40
CA GLU A 228 5.76 12.14 18.73
C GLU A 228 6.04 13.49 18.04
N ASN A 229 5.10 14.44 18.09
CA ASN A 229 5.15 15.73 17.39
C ASN A 229 5.42 15.59 15.87
N GLN A 230 4.88 14.53 15.26
CA GLN A 230 5.10 14.18 13.86
C GLN A 230 3.92 14.62 12.99
N GLY A 231 4.22 15.35 11.93
CA GLY A 231 3.24 15.73 10.92
C GLY A 231 3.10 14.67 9.83
N ILE A 232 1.89 14.35 9.44
CA ILE A 232 1.56 13.36 8.42
C ILE A 232 0.79 14.10 7.32
N THR A 233 1.32 14.06 6.11
CA THR A 233 0.69 14.70 4.95
C THR A 233 -0.52 13.91 4.49
N SER A 234 -1.47 14.60 3.84
CA SER A 234 -2.55 13.93 3.14
C SER A 234 -2.67 14.39 1.70
N TYR A 235 -3.20 13.52 0.87
CA TYR A 235 -3.52 13.79 -0.53
C TYR A 235 -4.88 13.20 -0.87
N GLU A 236 -5.66 13.92 -1.68
CA GLU A 236 -6.95 13.42 -2.15
C GLU A 236 -6.74 12.17 -2.99
N ARG A 237 -7.51 11.13 -2.67
CA ARG A 237 -7.51 9.88 -3.42
C ARG A 237 -8.15 10.11 -4.78
N MET A 238 -7.55 9.52 -5.79
CA MET A 238 -8.15 9.44 -7.12
C MET A 238 -9.49 8.71 -7.02
N ALA A 239 -10.45 9.08 -7.87
CA ALA A 239 -11.67 8.28 -8.00
C ALA A 239 -11.27 6.85 -8.40
N PRO A 240 -11.98 5.80 -7.94
CA PRO A 240 -11.56 4.40 -8.17
C PRO A 240 -11.26 4.07 -9.64
N LYS A 241 -12.05 4.63 -10.56
CA LYS A 241 -11.81 4.47 -11.99
C LYS A 241 -10.54 5.16 -12.48
N GLU A 242 -10.34 6.40 -12.07
CA GLU A 242 -9.15 7.17 -12.43
C GLU A 242 -7.89 6.52 -11.86
N ASP A 243 -7.97 6.01 -10.62
CA ASP A 243 -6.90 5.25 -9.97
C ASP A 243 -6.54 3.98 -10.77
N ALA A 244 -7.54 3.18 -11.12
CA ALA A 244 -7.35 1.97 -11.93
C ALA A 244 -6.80 2.27 -13.33
N GLU A 245 -7.30 3.32 -14.01
CA GLU A 245 -6.82 3.74 -15.33
C GLU A 245 -5.37 4.25 -15.28
N SER A 246 -5.04 5.03 -14.25
CA SER A 246 -3.68 5.54 -14.02
C SER A 246 -2.69 4.40 -13.77
N ASN A 247 -3.04 3.48 -12.86
CA ASN A 247 -2.20 2.31 -12.57
C ASN A 247 -2.08 1.38 -13.76
N TYR A 248 -3.18 1.08 -14.47
CA TYR A 248 -3.13 0.31 -15.71
C TYR A 248 -2.13 0.88 -16.71
N LYS A 249 -2.12 2.21 -16.89
CA LYS A 249 -1.17 2.88 -17.79
C LYS A 249 0.27 2.68 -17.32
N THR A 250 0.56 2.85 -16.03
CA THR A 250 1.91 2.65 -15.47
C THR A 250 2.40 1.21 -15.65
N TYR A 251 1.55 0.22 -15.33
CA TYR A 251 1.88 -1.18 -15.56
C TYR A 251 2.04 -1.49 -17.05
N LYS A 252 1.22 -0.88 -17.93
CA LYS A 252 1.35 -1.04 -19.38
C LYS A 252 2.67 -0.48 -19.91
N GLU A 253 3.13 0.67 -19.40
CA GLU A 253 4.44 1.23 -19.75
C GLU A 253 5.59 0.29 -19.31
N SER A 254 5.47 -0.34 -18.14
CA SER A 254 6.43 -1.34 -17.66
C SER A 254 6.40 -2.62 -18.51
N TYR A 255 5.21 -3.09 -18.87
CA TYR A 255 5.03 -4.22 -19.77
C TYR A 255 5.67 -3.95 -21.14
N ASP A 256 5.46 -2.75 -21.69
CA ASP A 256 6.03 -2.34 -22.98
C ASP A 256 7.55 -2.21 -22.91
N TYR A 257 8.10 -1.79 -21.77
CA TYR A 257 9.55 -1.81 -21.56
C TYR A 257 10.12 -3.23 -21.67
N TYR A 258 9.50 -4.23 -21.06
CA TYR A 258 9.96 -5.62 -21.16
C TYR A 258 9.69 -6.22 -22.55
N ALA A 259 8.64 -5.78 -23.25
CA ALA A 259 8.43 -6.13 -24.65
C ALA A 259 9.56 -5.59 -25.55
N ASP A 260 10.03 -4.36 -25.31
CA ASP A 260 11.21 -3.80 -25.99
C ASP A 260 12.46 -4.64 -25.66
N GLN A 261 12.68 -5.04 -24.39
CA GLN A 261 13.80 -5.91 -24.00
C GLN A 261 13.73 -7.27 -24.69
N LEU A 262 12.55 -7.88 -24.77
CA LEU A 262 12.32 -9.13 -25.49
C LEU A 262 12.69 -9.01 -26.98
N SER A 263 12.37 -7.87 -27.61
CA SER A 263 12.69 -7.63 -29.03
C SER A 263 14.20 -7.46 -29.29
N GLU A 264 14.96 -7.04 -28.29
CA GLU A 264 16.42 -6.84 -28.37
C GLU A 264 17.21 -8.05 -27.84
N ALA A 265 16.53 -9.07 -27.29
CA ALA A 265 17.14 -10.23 -26.67
C ALA A 265 18.02 -11.01 -27.64
N ALA A 266 19.25 -11.33 -27.21
CA ALA A 266 20.23 -12.05 -28.02
C ALA A 266 20.24 -13.57 -27.71
N THR A 267 19.73 -13.98 -26.55
CA THR A 267 19.69 -15.37 -26.11
C THR A 267 18.30 -15.76 -25.63
N ILE A 268 18.02 -17.07 -25.63
CA ILE A 268 16.75 -17.58 -25.08
C ILE A 268 16.63 -17.28 -23.58
N ALA A 269 17.74 -17.24 -22.84
CA ALA A 269 17.73 -16.88 -21.42
C ALA A 269 17.23 -15.45 -21.23
N ASP A 270 17.71 -14.49 -22.02
CA ASP A 270 17.25 -13.10 -21.98
C ASP A 270 15.76 -12.99 -22.36
N MET A 271 15.31 -13.80 -23.33
CA MET A 271 13.88 -13.84 -23.72
C MET A 271 13.00 -14.37 -22.58
N VAL A 272 13.45 -15.42 -21.89
CA VAL A 272 12.76 -15.98 -20.72
C VAL A 272 12.71 -14.96 -19.59
N GLU A 273 13.80 -14.24 -19.33
CA GLU A 273 13.83 -13.18 -18.31
C GLU A 273 12.85 -12.03 -18.64
N ALA A 274 12.87 -11.53 -19.88
CA ALA A 274 11.97 -10.47 -20.31
C ALA A 274 10.49 -10.89 -20.21
N THR A 275 10.14 -12.07 -20.72
CA THR A 275 8.76 -12.57 -20.66
C THR A 275 8.30 -12.93 -19.25
N SER A 276 9.20 -13.41 -18.38
CA SER A 276 8.87 -13.64 -16.96
C SER A 276 8.55 -12.33 -16.24
N ASN A 277 9.27 -11.25 -16.56
CA ASN A 277 8.94 -9.92 -16.06
C ASN A 277 7.61 -9.40 -16.62
N GLN A 278 7.27 -9.70 -17.88
CA GLN A 278 5.95 -9.37 -18.42
C GLN A 278 4.82 -10.08 -17.68
N ILE A 279 4.97 -11.37 -17.34
CA ILE A 279 4.01 -12.07 -16.45
C ILE A 279 3.85 -11.30 -15.16
N ARG A 280 4.96 -11.06 -14.44
CA ARG A 280 4.95 -10.43 -13.12
C ARG A 280 4.20 -9.10 -13.14
N VAL A 281 4.57 -8.20 -14.06
CA VAL A 281 3.94 -6.88 -14.23
C VAL A 281 2.45 -7.01 -14.59
N SER A 282 2.10 -7.96 -15.47
CA SER A 282 0.71 -8.14 -15.89
C SER A 282 -0.19 -8.70 -14.76
N ASP A 283 0.32 -9.64 -13.95
CA ASP A 283 -0.40 -10.20 -12.80
C ASP A 283 -0.52 -9.18 -11.66
N GLU A 284 0.52 -8.38 -11.41
CA GLU A 284 0.44 -7.24 -10.47
C GLU A 284 -0.67 -6.27 -10.89
N CYS A 285 -0.70 -5.88 -12.17
CA CYS A 285 -1.75 -5.03 -12.74
C CYS A 285 -3.15 -5.63 -12.57
N LEU A 286 -3.31 -6.92 -12.89
CA LEU A 286 -4.59 -7.63 -12.79
C LEU A 286 -5.10 -7.62 -11.34
N ASN A 287 -4.24 -7.99 -10.41
CA ASN A 287 -4.59 -8.06 -8.99
C ASN A 287 -4.87 -6.68 -8.39
N TYR A 288 -4.21 -5.64 -8.88
CA TYR A 288 -4.47 -4.27 -8.45
C TYR A 288 -5.87 -3.81 -8.89
N ILE A 289 -6.18 -3.89 -10.19
CA ILE A 289 -7.48 -3.48 -10.74
C ILE A 289 -8.61 -4.33 -10.13
N TRP A 290 -8.38 -5.63 -9.95
CA TRP A 290 -9.35 -6.54 -9.32
C TRP A 290 -9.75 -6.09 -7.91
N ARG A 291 -8.78 -5.63 -7.10
CA ARG A 291 -9.04 -5.10 -5.76
C ARG A 291 -9.89 -3.83 -5.82
N ILE A 292 -9.57 -2.92 -6.73
CA ILE A 292 -10.38 -1.70 -6.91
C ILE A 292 -11.82 -2.07 -7.23
N ILE A 293 -12.06 -3.01 -8.15
CA ILE A 293 -13.41 -3.50 -8.48
C ILE A 293 -14.10 -4.09 -7.26
N LYS A 294 -13.42 -4.97 -6.51
CA LYS A 294 -13.97 -5.64 -5.33
C LYS A 294 -14.48 -4.67 -4.27
N TYR A 295 -13.73 -3.60 -4.00
CA TYR A 295 -14.02 -2.68 -2.89
C TYR A 295 -14.80 -1.43 -3.30
N ASN A 296 -14.94 -1.16 -4.59
CA ASN A 296 -15.58 0.07 -5.09
C ASN A 296 -16.75 -0.17 -6.06
N THR A 297 -17.25 -1.41 -6.17
CA THR A 297 -18.46 -1.73 -6.93
C THR A 297 -19.52 -2.38 -6.06
N ASP A 298 -20.78 -2.31 -6.49
CA ASP A 298 -21.87 -3.02 -5.82
C ASP A 298 -21.75 -4.55 -5.98
N GLU A 299 -22.36 -5.29 -5.07
CA GLU A 299 -22.29 -6.76 -5.01
C GLU A 299 -22.69 -7.43 -6.33
N ALA A 300 -23.71 -6.89 -7.02
CA ALA A 300 -24.16 -7.44 -8.30
C ALA A 300 -23.10 -7.26 -9.40
N THR A 301 -22.48 -6.08 -9.46
CA THR A 301 -21.40 -5.76 -10.40
C THR A 301 -20.17 -6.63 -10.13
N PHE A 302 -19.76 -6.76 -8.86
CA PHE A 302 -18.61 -7.60 -8.48
C PHE A 302 -18.84 -9.08 -8.79
N ASN A 303 -20.02 -9.63 -8.45
CA ASN A 303 -20.33 -11.04 -8.71
C ASN A 303 -20.32 -11.38 -10.20
N LYS A 304 -20.80 -10.46 -11.05
CA LYS A 304 -20.68 -10.61 -12.50
C LYS A 304 -19.21 -10.63 -12.94
N ALA A 305 -18.40 -9.68 -12.47
CA ALA A 305 -16.97 -9.64 -12.77
C ALA A 305 -16.26 -10.93 -12.35
N LEU A 306 -16.63 -11.50 -11.19
CA LEU A 306 -16.04 -12.71 -10.62
C LEU A 306 -16.35 -13.95 -11.46
N GLU A 307 -17.57 -14.11 -11.94
CA GLU A 307 -17.93 -15.22 -12.83
C GLU A 307 -17.13 -15.16 -14.13
N GLU A 308 -17.09 -14.00 -14.77
CA GLU A 308 -16.31 -13.78 -16.00
C GLU A 308 -14.82 -14.00 -15.76
N GLN A 309 -14.27 -13.53 -14.63
CA GLN A 309 -12.86 -13.68 -14.29
C GLN A 309 -12.46 -15.15 -14.11
N ARG A 310 -13.31 -15.97 -13.48
CA ARG A 310 -13.04 -17.40 -13.30
C ARG A 310 -13.01 -18.16 -14.61
N GLN A 311 -13.88 -17.80 -15.56
CA GLN A 311 -13.87 -18.41 -16.88
C GLN A 311 -12.64 -17.94 -17.67
N TRP A 312 -12.35 -16.63 -17.63
CA TRP A 312 -11.19 -16.06 -18.31
C TRP A 312 -9.85 -16.68 -17.84
N LEU A 313 -9.69 -16.95 -16.54
CA LEU A 313 -8.48 -17.62 -16.02
C LEU A 313 -8.26 -19.00 -16.67
N LYS A 314 -9.33 -19.81 -16.79
CA LYS A 314 -9.26 -21.12 -17.46
C LYS A 314 -8.87 -20.98 -18.93
N ASP A 315 -9.47 -20.00 -19.61
CA ASP A 315 -9.25 -19.76 -21.03
C ASP A 315 -7.83 -19.25 -21.31
N ARG A 316 -7.30 -18.39 -20.43
CA ARG A 316 -5.90 -17.93 -20.47
C ARG A 316 -4.93 -19.10 -20.27
N ASP A 317 -5.10 -19.86 -19.19
CA ASP A 317 -4.15 -20.93 -18.85
C ASP A 317 -4.14 -22.00 -19.95
N ALA A 318 -5.31 -22.39 -20.47
CA ALA A 318 -5.41 -23.31 -21.60
C ALA A 318 -4.79 -22.74 -22.90
N SER A 319 -4.88 -21.42 -23.12
CA SER A 319 -4.27 -20.77 -24.28
C SER A 319 -2.75 -20.71 -24.17
N ALA A 320 -2.22 -20.37 -22.99
CA ALA A 320 -0.79 -20.36 -22.72
C ALA A 320 -0.18 -21.77 -22.82
N GLU A 321 -0.84 -22.79 -22.27
CA GLU A 321 -0.44 -24.19 -22.44
C GLU A 321 -0.43 -24.59 -23.92
N LYS A 322 -1.48 -24.24 -24.68
CA LYS A 322 -1.56 -24.55 -26.10
C LYS A 322 -0.46 -23.87 -26.92
N ALA A 323 -0.02 -22.67 -26.54
CA ALA A 323 1.05 -21.95 -27.22
C ALA A 323 2.39 -22.71 -27.21
N THR A 324 2.61 -23.57 -26.21
CA THR A 324 3.84 -24.37 -26.08
C THR A 324 3.96 -25.52 -27.09
N ALA A 325 2.88 -25.87 -27.79
CA ALA A 325 2.79 -27.10 -28.59
C ALA A 325 3.79 -27.17 -29.75
N GLU A 326 4.25 -26.03 -30.28
CA GLU A 326 5.23 -25.99 -31.37
C GLU A 326 6.67 -26.25 -30.91
N HIS A 327 6.96 -26.02 -29.62
CA HIS A 327 8.32 -26.08 -29.06
C HIS A 327 8.48 -27.14 -27.94
N ASP A 328 7.48 -28.03 -27.79
CA ASP A 328 7.37 -29.19 -26.91
C ASP A 328 8.57 -29.44 -25.96
N GLY A 329 8.54 -28.78 -24.79
CA GLY A 329 9.50 -28.99 -23.69
C GLY A 329 10.86 -28.30 -23.82
N GLY A 330 11.10 -27.54 -24.89
CA GLY A 330 12.31 -26.71 -25.05
C GLY A 330 12.19 -25.34 -24.37
N SER A 331 13.32 -24.65 -24.14
CA SER A 331 13.33 -23.32 -23.49
C SER A 331 12.53 -22.24 -24.25
N MET A 332 12.26 -22.44 -25.55
CA MET A 332 11.37 -21.55 -26.32
C MET A 332 9.89 -21.72 -25.93
N ALA A 333 9.47 -22.93 -25.52
CA ALA A 333 8.11 -23.16 -25.05
C ALA A 333 7.77 -22.31 -23.82
N THR A 334 8.75 -22.06 -22.94
CA THR A 334 8.60 -21.13 -21.82
C THR A 334 8.33 -19.70 -22.28
N VAL A 335 9.02 -19.24 -23.33
CA VAL A 335 8.80 -17.91 -23.91
C VAL A 335 7.38 -17.80 -24.46
N ASP A 336 6.91 -18.79 -25.24
CA ASP A 336 5.57 -18.77 -25.83
C ASP A 336 4.46 -18.80 -24.77
N TYR A 337 4.64 -19.62 -23.75
CA TYR A 337 3.74 -19.68 -22.61
C TYR A 337 3.64 -18.30 -21.94
N ASN A 338 4.79 -17.73 -21.59
CA ASN A 338 4.84 -16.48 -20.85
C ASN A 338 4.27 -15.29 -21.65
N ASP A 339 4.62 -15.20 -22.94
CA ASP A 339 4.13 -14.13 -23.81
C ASP A 339 2.61 -14.18 -23.98
N THR A 340 2.05 -15.39 -24.19
CA THR A 340 0.59 -15.59 -24.31
C THR A 340 -0.11 -15.25 -23.00
N TYR A 341 0.42 -15.75 -21.87
CA TYR A 341 -0.13 -15.50 -20.54
C TYR A 341 -0.17 -13.99 -20.24
N ALA A 342 0.96 -13.30 -20.43
CA ALA A 342 1.10 -11.90 -20.08
C ALA A 342 0.27 -11.00 -21.00
N THR A 343 0.24 -11.29 -22.31
CA THR A 343 -0.59 -10.54 -23.28
C THR A 343 -2.07 -10.64 -22.94
N MET A 344 -2.59 -11.85 -22.74
CA MET A 344 -4.00 -12.05 -22.38
C MET A 344 -4.33 -11.37 -21.04
N THR A 345 -3.40 -11.41 -20.09
CA THR A 345 -3.57 -10.77 -18.77
C THR A 345 -3.66 -9.26 -18.90
N MET A 346 -2.81 -8.62 -19.70
CA MET A 346 -2.88 -7.17 -19.95
C MET A 346 -4.17 -6.76 -20.70
N ASP A 347 -4.62 -7.55 -21.66
CA ASP A 347 -5.91 -7.31 -22.33
C ASP A 347 -7.07 -7.38 -21.33
N ARG A 348 -7.03 -8.36 -20.41
CA ARG A 348 -8.02 -8.47 -19.35
C ARG A 348 -7.98 -7.30 -18.38
N CYS A 349 -6.80 -6.81 -17.99
CA CYS A 349 -6.67 -5.61 -17.17
C CYS A 349 -7.43 -4.43 -17.79
N LYS A 350 -7.31 -4.24 -19.11
CA LYS A 350 -8.02 -3.19 -19.85
C LYS A 350 -9.54 -3.41 -19.86
N GLU A 351 -10.00 -4.64 -20.03
CA GLU A 351 -11.43 -4.97 -19.98
C GLU A 351 -12.03 -4.70 -18.61
N LEU A 352 -11.31 -5.04 -17.54
CA LEU A 352 -11.73 -4.89 -16.16
C LEU A 352 -12.03 -3.43 -15.79
N LEU A 353 -11.36 -2.46 -16.42
CA LEU A 353 -11.64 -1.03 -16.21
C LEU A 353 -13.10 -0.66 -16.50
N ASN A 354 -13.80 -1.40 -17.36
CA ASN A 354 -15.21 -1.14 -17.68
C ASN A 354 -16.19 -1.47 -16.54
N TYR A 355 -15.72 -2.14 -15.48
CA TYR A 355 -16.52 -2.41 -14.28
C TYR A 355 -16.56 -1.22 -13.32
N LEU A 356 -15.70 -0.23 -13.51
CA LEU A 356 -15.62 0.98 -12.69
C LEU A 356 -16.38 2.11 -13.38
N LYS A 357 -17.22 2.82 -12.61
CA LYS A 357 -18.09 3.87 -13.12
C LYS A 357 -17.35 5.18 -13.28
#